data_AF-A0A1V6KAZ3-F1
#
_entry.id   AF-A0A1V6KAZ3-F1
#
_cell.length_a   1.000
_cell.length_b   1.000
_cell.length_c   1.000
_cell.angle_alpha   90.00
_cell.angle_beta   90.00
_cell.angle_gamma   90.00
#
_symmetry.space_group_name_H-M   'P 1'
#
loop_
_entity.id
_entity.type
_entity.pdbx_description
1 polymer ?
#
loop_
_entity_poly.entity_id
_entity_poly.type
_entity_poly.pdbx_seq_one_letter_code
_entity_poly.pdbx_strand_id
1 'polypeptide(L)'
;MIAAISAIAARGMDNPDVWAPAVAAVLSGILLAALVSLIISFVSLFALVRFAHTGSFFQAFNLGAIFSHIGRVGWGAWVVAVIVLALIGLAYSILVGLLANIPVLGWIIGLFVGVAYGIFHARYLTAAYESVPAPG
;
A
#
# COMPACT_ATOMS: atom_id res chain seq x y z
N MET A 1 -8.87 -16.84 -4.42
CA MET A 1 -10.07 -16.36 -3.70
C MET A 1 -11.36 -16.97 -4.26
N ILE A 2 -11.60 -16.90 -5.57
CA ILE A 2 -12.84 -17.40 -6.21
C ILE A 2 -13.09 -18.89 -5.90
N ALA A 3 -12.08 -19.77 -6.05
CA ALA A 3 -12.24 -21.21 -5.77
C ALA A 3 -12.63 -21.54 -4.31
N ALA A 4 -12.10 -20.81 -3.34
CA ALA A 4 -12.42 -21.01 -1.92
C ALA A 4 -13.85 -20.55 -1.60
N ILE A 5 -14.27 -19.43 -2.19
CA ILE A 5 -15.64 -18.90 -2.05
C ILE A 5 -16.64 -19.83 -2.73
N SER A 6 -16.32 -20.37 -3.91
CA SER A 6 -17.16 -21.34 -4.62
C SER A 6 -17.32 -22.66 -3.86
N ALA A 7 -16.25 -23.15 -3.21
CA ALA A 7 -16.32 -24.36 -2.39
C ALA A 7 -17.18 -24.17 -1.12
N ILE A 8 -17.14 -22.99 -0.53
CA ILE A 8 -17.99 -22.60 0.60
C ILE A 8 -19.45 -22.48 0.18
N ALA A 9 -19.71 -21.82 -0.96
CA ALA A 9 -21.06 -21.65 -1.49
C ALA A 9 -21.71 -22.99 -1.84
N ALA A 10 -20.96 -23.92 -2.45
CA ALA A 10 -21.46 -25.26 -2.76
C ALA A 10 -21.86 -26.04 -1.49
N ARG A 11 -21.03 -26.01 -0.43
CA ARG A 11 -21.33 -26.70 0.84
C ARG A 11 -22.46 -26.06 1.64
N GLY A 12 -22.67 -24.75 1.49
CA GLY A 12 -23.77 -24.03 2.14
C GLY A 12 -25.14 -24.34 1.52
N MET A 13 -25.21 -24.70 0.24
CA MET A 13 -26.48 -25.11 -0.37
C MET A 13 -27.01 -26.44 0.19
N ASP A 14 -26.11 -27.36 0.53
CA ASP A 14 -26.47 -28.68 1.04
C ASP A 14 -26.74 -28.68 2.56
N ASN A 15 -26.12 -27.76 3.29
CA ASN A 15 -26.34 -27.60 4.73
C ASN A 15 -26.30 -26.11 5.12
N PRO A 16 -27.44 -25.49 5.48
CA PRO A 16 -27.46 -24.07 5.79
C PRO A 16 -26.67 -23.69 7.06
N ASP A 17 -26.38 -24.65 7.95
CA ASP A 17 -25.66 -24.40 9.20
C ASP A 17 -24.16 -24.11 8.98
N VAL A 18 -23.61 -24.46 7.81
CA VAL A 18 -22.19 -24.16 7.47
C VAL A 18 -21.97 -22.76 6.90
N TRP A 19 -23.02 -21.98 6.59
CA TRP A 19 -22.84 -20.61 6.10
C TRP A 19 -22.17 -19.70 7.13
N ALA A 20 -22.65 -19.72 8.37
CA ALA A 20 -22.12 -18.87 9.44
C ALA A 20 -20.60 -19.07 9.68
N PRO A 21 -20.09 -20.29 9.91
CA PRO A 21 -18.65 -20.49 10.10
C PRO A 21 -17.85 -20.23 8.82
N ALA A 22 -18.41 -20.47 7.64
CA ALA A 22 -17.68 -20.25 6.39
C ALA A 22 -17.55 -18.77 6.03
N VAL A 23 -18.59 -17.95 6.26
CA VAL A 23 -18.49 -16.49 6.13
C VAL A 23 -17.49 -15.92 7.13
N ALA A 24 -17.51 -16.41 8.39
CA ALA A 24 -16.53 -16.00 9.40
C ALA A 24 -15.08 -16.35 8.99
N ALA A 25 -14.85 -17.51 8.38
CA ALA A 25 -13.54 -17.91 7.87
C ALA A 25 -13.06 -17.01 6.71
N VAL A 26 -13.95 -16.65 5.78
CA VAL A 26 -13.61 -15.74 4.67
C VAL A 26 -13.29 -14.34 5.18
N LEU A 27 -14.12 -13.79 6.07
CA LEU A 27 -13.90 -12.44 6.61
C LEU A 27 -12.63 -12.37 7.45
N SER A 28 -12.33 -13.38 8.27
CA SER A 28 -11.09 -13.43 9.05
C SER A 28 -9.86 -13.53 8.15
N GLY A 29 -9.92 -14.33 7.07
CA GLY A 29 -8.87 -14.39 6.06
C GLY A 29 -8.65 -13.06 5.33
N ILE A 30 -9.73 -12.36 4.93
CA ILE A 30 -9.65 -11.03 4.31
C ILE A 30 -9.04 -10.01 5.27
N LEU A 31 -9.47 -10.01 6.53
CA LEU A 31 -8.95 -9.09 7.55
C LEU A 31 -7.45 -9.30 7.79
N LEU A 32 -7.01 -10.55 7.90
CA LEU A 32 -5.60 -10.89 8.03
C LEU A 32 -4.80 -10.46 6.80
N ALA A 33 -5.29 -10.76 5.60
CA ALA A 33 -4.64 -10.36 4.35
C ALA A 33 -4.54 -8.83 4.22
N ALA A 34 -5.61 -8.10 4.58
CA ALA A 34 -5.63 -6.65 4.59
C ALA A 34 -4.58 -6.09 5.56
N LEU A 35 -4.51 -6.63 6.78
CA LEU A 35 -3.53 -6.24 7.80
C LEU A 35 -2.09 -6.48 7.32
N VAL A 36 -1.81 -7.66 6.77
CA VAL A 36 -0.48 -7.99 6.22
C VAL A 36 -0.15 -7.05 5.06
N SER A 37 -1.08 -6.80 4.15
CA SER A 37 -0.86 -5.87 3.03
C SER A 37 -0.57 -4.45 3.50
N LEU A 38 -1.23 -4.00 4.57
CA LEU A 38 -1.04 -2.67 5.16
C LEU A 38 0.37 -2.54 5.74
N ILE A 39 0.81 -3.53 6.52
CA ILE A 39 2.14 -3.56 7.11
C ILE A 39 3.21 -3.58 6.01
N ILE A 40 3.05 -4.44 4.99
CA ILE A 40 3.98 -4.54 3.87
C ILE A 40 4.02 -3.20 3.12
N SER A 41 2.86 -2.60 2.81
CA SER A 41 2.80 -1.32 2.11
C SER A 41 3.52 -0.22 2.89
N PHE A 42 3.28 -0.14 4.19
CA PHE A 42 3.92 0.82 5.09
C PHE A 42 5.45 0.71 5.07
N VAL A 43 5.99 -0.51 5.20
CA VAL A 43 7.44 -0.76 5.19
C VAL A 43 8.02 -0.55 3.78
N SER A 44 7.29 -0.93 2.74
CA SER A 44 7.73 -0.86 1.35
C SER A 44 8.02 0.57 0.89
N LEU A 45 7.28 1.56 1.39
CA LEU A 45 7.53 2.97 1.09
C LEU A 45 8.97 3.39 1.45
N PHE A 46 9.45 2.94 2.61
CA PHE A 46 10.80 3.23 3.07
C PHE A 46 11.85 2.34 2.40
N ALA A 47 11.51 1.06 2.22
CA ALA A 47 12.37 0.07 1.54
C ALA A 47 12.72 0.49 0.11
N LEU A 48 11.75 1.05 -0.63
CA LEU A 48 11.94 1.52 -2.00
C LEU A 48 12.96 2.67 -2.07
N VAL A 49 12.87 3.63 -1.14
CA VAL A 49 13.80 4.76 -1.08
C VAL A 49 15.20 4.27 -0.71
N ARG A 50 15.32 3.37 0.28
CA ARG A 50 16.60 2.77 0.66
C ARG A 50 17.23 2.00 -0.51
N PHE A 51 16.45 1.22 -1.25
CA PHE A 51 16.90 0.53 -2.45
C PHE A 51 17.47 1.52 -3.48
N ALA A 52 16.75 2.60 -3.75
CA ALA A 52 17.18 3.62 -4.70
C ALA A 52 18.51 4.29 -4.29
N HIS A 53 18.71 4.56 -3.00
CA HIS A 53 19.93 5.20 -2.49
C HIS A 53 21.13 4.25 -2.39
N THR A 54 20.88 2.97 -2.07
CA THR A 54 21.95 1.98 -1.86
C THR A 54 22.32 1.23 -3.14
N GLY A 55 21.50 1.31 -4.19
CA GLY A 55 21.72 0.60 -5.46
C GLY A 55 21.64 -0.93 -5.35
N SER A 56 21.16 -1.48 -4.22
CA SER A 56 21.15 -2.92 -3.96
C SER A 56 19.76 -3.41 -3.60
N PHE A 57 19.20 -4.32 -4.42
CA PHE A 57 17.85 -4.86 -4.23
C PHE A 57 17.67 -5.53 -2.85
N PHE A 58 18.71 -6.21 -2.35
CA PHE A 58 18.67 -6.87 -1.05
C PHE A 58 18.56 -5.89 0.13
N GLN A 59 18.98 -4.64 -0.03
CA GLN A 59 18.85 -3.62 1.02
C GLN A 59 17.38 -3.22 1.26
N ALA A 60 16.48 -3.43 0.28
CA ALA A 60 15.04 -3.23 0.48
C ALA A 60 14.46 -4.19 1.55
N PHE A 61 15.11 -5.33 1.78
CA PHE A 61 14.66 -6.36 2.72
C PHE A 61 15.42 -6.31 4.05
N ASN A 62 16.34 -5.35 4.24
CA ASN A 62 17.04 -5.17 5.50
C ASN A 62 16.14 -4.46 6.52
N LEU A 63 15.19 -5.22 7.07
CA LEU A 63 14.18 -4.72 7.99
C LEU A 63 14.79 -4.09 9.25
N GLY A 64 15.87 -4.65 9.78
CA GLY A 64 16.57 -4.09 10.94
C GLY A 64 17.05 -2.67 10.68
N ALA A 65 17.68 -2.43 9.53
CA ALA A 65 18.16 -1.11 9.17
C ALA A 65 17.03 -0.15 8.76
N ILE A 66 15.94 -0.64 8.17
CA ILE A 66 14.73 0.15 7.90
C ILE A 66 14.09 0.64 9.20
N PHE A 67 13.80 -0.27 10.14
CA PHE A 67 13.18 0.10 11.41
C PHE A 67 14.09 0.96 12.28
N SER A 68 15.41 0.75 12.21
CA SER A 68 16.39 1.65 12.85
C SER A 68 16.32 3.06 12.27
N HIS A 69 16.31 3.21 10.95
CA HIS A 69 16.24 4.52 10.28
C HIS A 69 14.90 5.22 10.58
N ILE A 70 13.76 4.50 10.48
CA ILE A 70 12.45 5.03 10.89
C ILE A 70 12.46 5.48 12.36
N GLY A 71 13.08 4.69 13.23
CA GLY A 71 13.25 5.06 14.64
C GLY A 71 14.05 6.34 14.84
N ARG A 72 15.05 6.60 13.99
CA ARG A 72 15.83 7.85 14.01
C ARG A 72 15.08 9.06 13.44
N VAL A 73 14.26 8.86 12.40
CA VAL A 73 13.34 9.89 11.88
C VAL A 73 12.26 10.24 12.91
N GLY A 74 11.86 9.24 13.71
CA GLY A 74 10.79 9.32 14.69
C GLY A 74 9.51 8.70 14.14
N TRP A 75 9.00 7.70 14.85
CA TRP A 75 7.80 6.95 14.45
C TRP A 75 6.58 7.83 14.23
N GLY A 76 6.36 8.85 15.07
CA GLY A 76 5.25 9.79 14.92
C GLY A 76 5.36 10.59 13.62
N ALA A 77 6.53 11.13 13.32
CA ALA A 77 6.79 11.89 12.09
C ALA A 77 6.62 11.01 10.84
N TRP A 78 7.12 9.78 10.89
CA TRP A 78 6.96 8.82 9.79
C TRP A 78 5.50 8.43 9.56
N VAL A 79 4.74 8.14 10.62
CA VAL A 79 3.31 7.84 10.50
C VAL A 79 2.55 9.02 9.91
N VAL A 80 2.84 10.25 10.33
CA VAL A 80 2.24 11.46 9.75
C VAL A 80 2.57 11.58 8.26
N ALA A 81 3.83 11.33 7.86
CA ALA A 81 4.22 11.36 6.45
C ALA A 81 3.43 10.33 5.61
N VAL A 82 3.27 9.10 6.11
CA VAL A 82 2.47 8.07 5.42
C VAL A 82 0.99 8.45 5.36
N ILE A 83 0.43 9.04 6.42
CA ILE A 83 -0.97 9.52 6.42
C ILE A 83 -1.16 10.61 5.35
N VAL A 84 -0.24 11.58 5.26
CA VAL A 84 -0.30 12.63 4.24
C VAL A 84 -0.27 12.01 2.83
N LEU A 85 0.64 11.07 2.58
CA LEU A 85 0.69 10.35 1.30
C LEU A 85 -0.60 9.56 1.01
N ALA A 86 -1.17 8.91 2.03
CA ALA A 86 -2.41 8.17 1.89
C ALA A 86 -3.61 9.08 1.56
N LEU A 87 -3.72 10.24 2.21
CA LEU A 87 -4.78 11.22 1.93
C LEU A 87 -4.66 11.82 0.53
N ILE A 88 -3.44 12.17 0.12
CA ILE A 88 -3.20 12.68 -1.24
C ILE A 88 -3.41 11.59 -2.29
N GLY A 89 -3.00 10.35 -1.98
CA GLY A 89 -3.26 9.17 -2.81
C GLY A 89 -4.75 8.87 -2.97
N LEU A 90 -5.55 9.07 -1.91
CA LEU A 90 -7.00 8.95 -1.95
C LEU A 90 -7.63 10.05 -2.83
N ALA A 91 -7.17 11.30 -2.69
CA ALA A 91 -7.63 12.39 -3.56
C ALA A 91 -7.28 12.11 -5.03
N TYR A 92 -6.07 11.63 -5.30
CA TYR A 92 -5.62 11.22 -6.63
C TYR A 92 -6.46 10.05 -7.20
N SER A 93 -6.76 9.03 -6.40
CA SER A 93 -7.55 7.89 -6.86
C SER A 93 -8.99 8.26 -7.20
N ILE A 94 -9.60 9.16 -6.41
CA ILE A 94 -10.91 9.74 -6.73
C ILE A 94 -10.83 10.53 -8.04
N LEU A 95 -9.83 11.41 -8.20
CA LEU A 95 -9.64 12.20 -9.41
C LEU A 95 -9.49 11.32 -10.66
N VAL A 96 -8.63 10.30 -10.61
CA VAL A 96 -8.43 9.37 -11.73
C VAL A 96 -9.69 8.53 -11.98
N GLY A 97 -10.40 8.12 -10.93
CA GLY A 97 -11.67 7.42 -11.05
C GLY A 97 -12.74 8.27 -11.74
N LEU A 98 -12.77 9.58 -11.50
CA LEU A 98 -13.65 10.51 -12.22
C LEU A 98 -13.22 10.66 -13.68
N LEU A 99 -11.91 10.86 -13.95
CA LEU A 99 -11.37 10.99 -15.30
C LEU A 99 -11.65 9.75 -16.16
N ALA A 100 -11.64 8.55 -15.58
CA ALA A 100 -11.92 7.31 -16.29
C ALA A 100 -13.32 7.25 -16.94
N ASN A 101 -14.27 8.10 -16.50
CA ASN A 101 -15.60 8.20 -17.12
C ASN A 101 -15.59 9.01 -18.43
N ILE A 102 -14.51 9.71 -18.75
CA ILE A 102 -14.37 10.50 -19.98
C ILE A 102 -13.61 9.66 -21.02
N PRO A 103 -14.26 9.20 -22.10
CA PRO A 103 -13.60 8.42 -23.14
C PRO A 103 -12.46 9.21 -23.78
N VAL A 104 -11.32 8.55 -23.99
CA VAL A 104 -10.10 9.08 -24.65
C VAL A 104 -9.44 10.24 -23.88
N LEU A 105 -10.11 11.38 -23.69
CA LEU A 105 -9.57 12.56 -23.02
C LEU A 105 -9.21 12.29 -21.55
N GLY A 106 -10.03 11.52 -20.84
CA GLY A 106 -9.77 11.16 -19.45
C GLY A 106 -8.47 10.38 -19.28
N TRP A 107 -8.17 9.49 -20.23
CA TRP A 107 -6.91 8.74 -20.25
C TRP A 107 -5.71 9.65 -20.53
N ILE A 108 -5.82 10.53 -21.53
CA ILE A 108 -4.74 11.48 -21.88
C ILE A 108 -4.43 12.39 -20.69
N ILE A 109 -5.45 13.00 -20.08
CA ILE A 109 -5.29 13.85 -18.90
C ILE A 109 -4.72 13.03 -17.73
N GLY A 110 -5.22 11.81 -17.54
CA GLY A 110 -4.76 10.88 -16.52
C GLY A 110 -3.26 10.58 -16.59
N LEU A 111 -2.66 10.52 -17.78
CA LEU A 111 -1.20 10.34 -17.92
C LEU A 111 -0.42 11.48 -17.27
N PHE A 112 -0.79 12.73 -17.53
CA PHE A 112 -0.10 13.90 -16.97
C PHE A 112 -0.31 14.01 -15.46
N VAL A 113 -1.54 13.75 -14.98
CA VAL A 113 -1.84 13.72 -13.55
C VAL A 113 -1.04 12.60 -12.86
N GLY A 114 -0.93 11.42 -13.48
CA GLY A 114 -0.13 10.31 -12.97
C GLY A 114 1.35 10.63 -12.86
N VAL A 115 1.94 11.31 -13.85
CA VAL A 115 3.33 11.78 -13.79
C VAL A 115 3.51 12.78 -12.65
N ALA A 116 2.63 13.78 -12.54
CA ALA A 116 2.71 14.78 -11.48
C ALA A 116 2.61 14.14 -10.08
N TYR A 117 1.66 13.22 -9.90
CA TYR A 117 1.50 12.46 -8.67
C TYR A 117 2.72 11.59 -8.36
N GLY A 118 3.26 10.87 -9.35
CA GLY A 118 4.45 10.04 -9.18
C GLY A 118 5.68 10.83 -8.73
N ILE A 119 5.92 12.00 -9.34
CA ILE A 119 7.02 12.90 -8.95
C ILE A 119 6.79 13.42 -7.53
N PHE A 120 5.58 13.87 -7.20
CA PHE A 120 5.24 14.33 -5.86
C PHE A 120 5.48 13.22 -4.81
N HIS A 121 4.96 12.03 -5.06
CA HIS A 121 5.06 10.87 -4.18
C HIS A 121 6.53 10.49 -3.92
N ALA A 122 7.34 10.40 -4.98
CA ALA A 122 8.77 10.12 -4.86
C ALA A 122 9.52 11.20 -4.09
N ARG A 123 9.32 12.48 -4.42
CA ARG A 123 10.00 13.60 -3.74
C ARG A 123 9.65 13.69 -2.26
N TYR A 124 8.38 13.51 -1.92
CA TYR A 124 7.93 13.56 -0.53
C TYR A 124 8.53 12.41 0.30
N LEU A 125 8.55 11.19 -0.25
CA LEU A 125 9.18 10.04 0.39
C LEU A 125 10.69 10.22 0.59
N THR A 126 11.39 10.70 -0.43
CA THR A 126 12.83 10.98 -0.32
C THR A 126 13.10 12.05 0.73
N ALA A 127 12.32 13.13 0.77
CA ALA A 127 12.47 14.16 1.79
C ALA A 127 12.25 13.62 3.22
N ALA A 128 11.29 12.72 3.41
CA ALA A 128 11.07 12.06 4.70
C ALA A 128 12.23 11.14 5.09
N TYR A 129 12.79 10.39 4.13
CA TYR A 129 13.94 9.50 4.33
C TYR A 129 15.23 10.26 4.65
N GLU A 130 15.51 11.33 3.91
CA GLU A 130 16.72 12.16 4.03
C GLU A 130 16.67 13.14 5.21
N SER A 131 15.53 13.25 5.90
CA SER A 131 15.39 14.07 7.11
C SER A 131 16.40 13.71 8.20
N VAL A 132 16.94 12.48 8.15
CA VAL A 132 18.02 12.00 9.02
C VAL A 132 19.04 11.21 8.19
N PRO A 133 20.35 11.30 8.47
CA PRO A 133 21.37 10.50 7.79
C PRO A 133 21.10 9.00 7.93
N ALA A 134 21.26 8.27 6.82
CA ALA A 134 21.08 6.83 6.81
C ALA A 134 22.02 6.12 7.80
N PRO A 135 21.54 5.11 8.55
CA PRO A 135 22.43 4.20 9.26
C PRO A 135 23.33 3.48 8.25
N GLY A 136 24.63 3.45 8.52
CA GLY A 136 25.62 2.69 7.74
C GLY A 136 25.33 1.19 7.70
#